data_AF-A0A9W7I188-F1
#
_entry.id   AF-A0A9W7I188-F1
#
_cell.length_a   1.000
_cell.length_b   1.000
_cell.length_c   1.000
_cell.angle_alpha   90.00
_cell.angle_beta   90.00
_cell.angle_gamma   90.00
#
_symmetry.space_group_name_H-M   'P 1'
#
loop_
_entity.id
_entity.type
_entity.pdbx_description
1 polymer ?
#
loop_
_entity_poly.entity_id
_entity_poly.type
_entity_poly.pdbx_seq_one_letter_code
_entity_poly.pdbx_strand_id
1 'polypeptide(L)'
;MTSQSYSGTGSASESGSISSSQNENLSPLWDYVTKIEKQRTIGGTWNFRCNICGETRSGSYTKIKAHLLQNSGEGIAICKKVTKNQKLEMVRLVEEWEKKKKGVTREVSLPCQSQDGVEIESSSKKRKSSLSPLARSFDMNTRAQLDEEIARMFYTVVCLLILLEILIITGLSLLLQLIIYLVMFPLVIINCNHITSTRKK
;
A
#
# COMPACT_ATOMS: atom_id res chain seq x y z
N MET A 1 5.75 30.15 -72.20
CA MET A 1 6.26 31.47 -71.77
C MET A 1 6.80 31.34 -70.36
N THR A 2 8.08 31.64 -70.24
CA THR A 2 9.01 31.66 -69.09
C THR A 2 8.46 32.52 -67.93
N SER A 3 8.70 32.21 -66.64
CA SER A 3 9.79 32.71 -65.75
C SER A 3 9.62 32.04 -64.36
N GLN A 4 10.56 31.29 -63.72
CA GLN A 4 11.78 31.64 -62.94
C GLN A 4 11.60 32.87 -62.01
N SER A 5 11.99 32.96 -60.73
CA SER A 5 12.95 32.28 -59.80
C SER A 5 12.54 32.71 -58.35
N TYR A 6 12.96 32.16 -57.19
CA TYR A 6 14.30 32.16 -56.58
C TYR A 6 14.39 31.23 -55.35
N SER A 7 15.57 30.68 -55.09
CA SER A 7 15.96 29.92 -53.88
C SER A 7 16.62 30.84 -52.84
N GLY A 8 16.53 30.50 -51.55
CA GLY A 8 17.28 31.15 -50.48
C GLY A 8 17.32 30.33 -49.19
N THR A 9 18.43 29.63 -48.99
CA THR A 9 18.87 28.97 -47.75
C THR A 9 19.12 29.97 -46.62
N GLY A 10 18.66 29.64 -45.40
CA GLY A 10 19.02 30.34 -44.18
C GLY A 10 18.92 29.40 -42.98
N SER A 11 20.06 28.81 -42.60
CA SER A 11 20.23 28.17 -41.30
C SER A 11 20.21 29.25 -40.22
N ALA A 12 19.30 29.13 -39.27
CA ALA A 12 19.36 29.86 -38.00
C ALA A 12 19.10 28.86 -36.87
N SER A 13 20.18 28.51 -36.19
CA SER A 13 20.21 27.78 -34.94
C SER A 13 19.82 28.73 -33.82
N GLU A 14 18.66 28.53 -33.22
CA GLU A 14 18.19 29.23 -32.01
C GLU A 14 17.57 28.10 -31.15
N SER A 15 18.28 27.43 -30.24
CA SER A 15 18.95 27.89 -29.01
C SER A 15 17.97 28.51 -28.00
N GLY A 16 17.47 27.68 -27.08
CA GLY A 16 16.67 28.08 -25.91
C GLY A 16 15.22 27.63 -26.05
N SER A 17 14.58 26.96 -25.09
CA SER A 17 14.81 27.00 -23.65
C SER A 17 14.31 25.72 -22.99
N ILE A 18 15.18 25.20 -22.15
CA ILE A 18 14.98 24.28 -21.03
C ILE A 18 13.60 24.43 -20.38
N SER A 19 12.86 23.33 -20.28
CA SER A 19 11.93 23.09 -19.17
C SER A 19 12.34 21.79 -18.44
N SER A 20 13.62 21.68 -18.11
CA SER A 20 14.15 20.77 -17.08
C SER A 20 13.97 21.44 -15.73
N SER A 21 12.74 21.49 -15.24
CA SER A 21 12.47 22.13 -13.96
C SER A 21 11.36 21.40 -13.22
N GLN A 22 11.54 20.10 -13.00
CA GLN A 22 10.95 19.35 -11.87
C GLN A 22 11.76 18.11 -11.41
N ASN A 23 13.04 17.91 -11.78
CA ASN A 23 13.72 16.62 -11.54
C ASN A 23 14.48 16.45 -10.21
N GLU A 24 14.30 17.31 -9.22
CA GLU A 24 15.11 17.24 -7.99
C GLU A 24 14.46 16.40 -6.88
N ASN A 25 13.26 15.86 -7.13
CA ASN A 25 12.51 15.06 -6.15
C ASN A 25 11.83 13.82 -6.76
N LEU A 26 12.21 13.40 -7.97
CA LEU A 26 11.71 12.16 -8.55
C LEU A 26 12.61 10.99 -8.19
N SER A 27 11.98 9.82 -8.03
CA SER A 27 12.70 8.58 -7.76
C SER A 27 13.72 8.28 -8.86
N PRO A 28 14.91 7.77 -8.51
CA PRO A 28 15.99 7.47 -9.46
C PRO A 28 15.62 6.46 -10.56
N LEU A 29 14.51 5.74 -10.41
CA LEU A 29 14.03 4.82 -11.46
C LEU A 29 13.49 5.53 -12.71
N TRP A 30 13.13 6.81 -12.62
CA TRP A 30 12.64 7.57 -13.78
C TRP A 30 13.74 7.83 -14.81
N ASP A 31 15.01 7.81 -14.43
CA ASP A 31 16.15 8.00 -15.36
C ASP A 31 16.30 6.83 -16.35
N TYR A 32 15.78 5.65 -15.99
CA TYR A 32 15.82 4.46 -16.82
C TYR A 32 14.62 4.33 -17.77
N VAL A 33 13.74 5.32 -17.78
CA VAL A 33 12.46 5.28 -18.50
C VAL A 33 12.18 6.60 -19.21
N THR A 34 11.85 6.52 -20.50
CA THR A 34 11.40 7.69 -21.26
C THR A 34 9.88 7.86 -21.12
N LYS A 35 9.43 9.01 -20.64
CA LYS A 35 8.01 9.35 -20.53
C LYS A 35 7.43 9.67 -21.91
N ILE A 36 6.38 8.94 -22.30
CA ILE A 36 5.65 9.18 -23.55
C ILE A 36 4.33 9.90 -23.19
N GLU A 37 3.88 10.77 -24.10
CA GLU A 37 2.64 11.54 -23.94
C GLU A 37 1.42 10.66 -23.61
N LYS A 38 0.44 11.24 -22.90
CA LYS A 38 -0.84 10.60 -22.60
C LYS A 38 -1.52 10.15 -23.89
N GLN A 39 -2.11 8.97 -23.86
CA GLN A 39 -3.06 8.56 -24.91
C GLN A 39 -4.20 9.59 -24.96
N ARG A 40 -4.51 10.11 -26.15
CA ARG A 40 -5.59 11.10 -26.40
C ARG A 40 -6.99 10.48 -26.25
N THR A 41 -7.26 9.89 -25.10
CA THR A 41 -8.57 9.40 -24.69
C THR A 41 -8.84 9.91 -23.29
N ILE A 42 -10.02 10.49 -23.09
CA ILE A 42 -10.55 11.06 -21.85
C ILE A 42 -10.32 10.06 -20.71
N GLY A 43 -9.24 10.23 -19.93
CA GLY A 43 -8.86 9.32 -18.82
C GLY A 43 -7.70 8.34 -19.06
N GLY A 44 -6.67 8.69 -19.85
CA GLY A 44 -5.52 7.81 -20.11
C GLY A 44 -4.39 7.85 -19.05
N THR A 45 -3.93 6.67 -18.63
CA THR A 45 -2.64 6.46 -17.92
C THR A 45 -1.47 6.86 -18.82
N TRP A 46 -0.37 7.34 -18.22
CA TRP A 46 0.83 7.68 -18.97
C TRP A 46 1.49 6.44 -19.58
N ASN A 47 1.93 6.57 -20.83
CA ASN A 47 2.78 5.57 -21.47
C ASN A 47 4.24 5.87 -21.14
N PHE A 48 5.02 4.81 -21.02
CA PHE A 48 6.44 4.91 -20.75
C PHE A 48 7.20 3.87 -21.57
N ARG A 49 8.38 4.25 -22.06
CA ARG A 49 9.28 3.36 -22.78
C ARG A 49 10.46 3.02 -21.89
N CYS A 50 10.70 1.73 -21.69
CA CYS A 50 11.86 1.26 -20.95
C CYS A 50 13.11 1.41 -21.81
N ASN A 51 14.16 2.06 -21.28
CA ASN A 51 15.41 2.27 -22.01
C ASN A 51 16.24 0.97 -22.11
N ILE A 52 15.91 -0.06 -21.31
CA ILE A 52 16.65 -1.32 -21.24
C ILE A 52 16.08 -2.37 -22.21
N CYS A 53 14.75 -2.60 -22.21
CA CYS A 53 14.13 -3.50 -23.18
C CYS A 53 13.64 -2.84 -24.47
N GLY A 54 13.37 -1.53 -24.44
CA GLY A 54 12.78 -0.77 -25.54
C GLY A 54 11.25 -0.87 -25.64
N GLU A 55 10.61 -1.67 -24.78
CA GLU A 55 9.16 -1.90 -24.81
C GLU A 55 8.40 -0.70 -24.22
N THR A 56 7.31 -0.32 -24.88
CA THR A 56 6.37 0.69 -24.38
C THR A 56 5.28 0.02 -23.56
N ARG A 57 5.02 0.54 -22.37
CA ARG A 57 3.99 0.06 -21.43
C ARG A 57 3.23 1.25 -20.85
N SER A 58 1.98 1.03 -20.45
CA SER A 58 1.20 2.00 -19.71
C SER A 58 1.27 1.70 -18.22
N GLY A 59 1.51 2.71 -17.39
CA GLY A 59 1.49 2.52 -15.95
C GLY A 59 2.01 3.70 -15.15
N SER A 60 1.76 3.66 -13.85
CA SER A 60 2.37 4.56 -12.88
C SER A 60 3.74 4.06 -12.45
N TYR A 61 4.39 4.80 -11.55
CA TYR A 61 5.68 4.45 -10.96
C TYR A 61 5.74 3.01 -10.42
N THR A 62 4.66 2.48 -9.85
CA THR A 62 4.60 1.10 -9.33
C THR A 62 4.87 0.07 -10.44
N LYS A 63 4.30 0.30 -11.62
CA LYS A 63 4.49 -0.56 -12.79
C LYS A 63 5.91 -0.43 -13.35
N ILE A 64 6.48 0.78 -13.32
CA ILE A 64 7.89 1.03 -13.68
C ILE A 64 8.80 0.25 -12.72
N LYS A 65 8.62 0.38 -11.40
CA LYS A 65 9.39 -0.35 -10.37
C LYS A 65 9.31 -1.87 -10.58
N ALA A 66 8.12 -2.41 -10.80
CA ALA A 66 7.94 -3.84 -11.05
C ALA A 66 8.63 -4.33 -12.35
N HIS A 67 8.54 -3.54 -13.42
CA HIS A 67 9.17 -3.87 -14.69
C HIS A 67 10.71 -3.92 -14.59
N LEU A 68 11.33 -2.91 -13.98
CA LEU A 68 12.79 -2.79 -13.90
C LEU A 68 13.40 -3.72 -12.84
N LEU A 69 12.77 -3.86 -11.67
CA LEU A 69 13.26 -4.72 -10.59
C LEU A 69 12.90 -6.21 -10.79
N GLN A 70 12.17 -6.53 -11.85
CA GLN A 70 11.67 -7.87 -12.17
C GLN A 70 10.80 -8.46 -11.05
N ASN A 71 9.96 -7.62 -10.42
CA ASN A 71 8.99 -8.08 -9.43
C ASN A 71 7.78 -8.64 -10.15
N SER A 72 7.54 -9.94 -10.02
CA SER A 72 6.32 -10.60 -10.50
C SER A 72 5.12 -10.25 -9.61
N GLY A 73 3.93 -10.13 -10.19
CA GLY A 73 2.66 -9.94 -9.45
C GLY A 73 1.99 -8.59 -9.69
N GLU A 74 2.70 -7.60 -10.24
CA GLU A 74 2.17 -6.25 -10.42
C GLU A 74 1.41 -6.08 -11.75
N GLY A 75 0.96 -7.15 -12.41
CA GLY A 75 0.22 -7.08 -13.68
C GLY A 75 0.95 -6.31 -14.80
N ILE A 76 2.27 -6.41 -14.87
CA ILE A 76 3.11 -5.90 -15.97
C ILE A 76 4.21 -6.91 -16.26
N ALA A 77 4.56 -7.08 -17.53
CA ALA A 77 5.63 -8.00 -17.91
C ALA A 77 6.99 -7.48 -17.42
N ILE A 78 7.77 -8.37 -16.81
CA ILE A 78 9.12 -8.08 -16.31
C ILE A 78 10.09 -7.77 -17.46
N CYS A 79 11.07 -6.89 -17.20
CA CYS A 79 12.10 -6.60 -18.19
C CYS A 79 13.10 -7.76 -18.28
N LYS A 80 13.04 -8.54 -19.37
CA LYS A 80 13.95 -9.67 -19.60
C LYS A 80 15.40 -9.26 -19.91
N LYS A 81 15.61 -8.00 -20.33
CA LYS A 81 16.93 -7.47 -20.72
C LYS A 81 17.72 -6.84 -19.55
N VAL A 82 17.11 -6.71 -18.36
CA VAL A 82 17.81 -6.17 -17.18
C VAL A 82 18.82 -7.21 -16.67
N THR A 83 20.08 -6.81 -16.62
CA THR A 83 21.16 -7.64 -16.06
C THR A 83 21.08 -7.64 -14.53
N LYS A 84 21.54 -8.72 -13.87
CA LYS A 84 21.57 -8.83 -12.40
C LYS A 84 22.28 -7.64 -11.72
N ASN A 85 23.40 -7.17 -12.28
CA ASN A 85 24.15 -6.03 -11.76
C ASN A 85 23.33 -4.72 -11.82
N GLN A 86 22.63 -4.48 -12.93
CA GLN A 86 21.75 -3.31 -13.08
C GLN A 86 20.58 -3.36 -12.09
N LYS A 87 20.02 -4.56 -11.87
CA LYS A 87 18.97 -4.75 -10.86
C LYS A 87 19.48 -4.38 -9.46
N LEU A 88 20.65 -4.86 -9.06
CA LEU A 88 21.22 -4.57 -7.74
C LEU A 88 21.45 -3.06 -7.55
N GLU A 89 21.98 -2.39 -8.58
CA GLU A 89 22.18 -0.94 -8.54
C GLU A 89 20.85 -0.18 -8.42
N MET A 90 19.86 -0.55 -9.22
CA MET A 90 18.53 0.06 -9.15
C MET A 90 17.83 -0.19 -7.81
N VAL A 91 18.00 -1.36 -7.19
CA VAL A 91 17.48 -1.64 -5.85
C VAL A 91 18.14 -0.72 -4.82
N ARG A 92 19.48 -0.61 -4.84
CA ARG A 92 20.24 0.24 -3.92
C ARG A 92 19.81 1.70 -4.00
N LEU A 93 19.67 2.23 -5.22
CA LEU A 93 19.23 3.61 -5.45
C LEU A 93 17.81 3.86 -4.90
N VAL A 94 16.91 2.90 -5.04
CA VAL A 94 15.54 3.00 -4.51
C VAL A 94 15.53 2.97 -2.98
N GLU A 95 16.31 2.08 -2.37
CA GLU A 95 16.40 1.98 -0.91
C GLU A 95 16.98 3.26 -0.28
N GLU A 96 18.04 3.81 -0.88
CA GLU A 96 18.65 5.06 -0.44
C GLU A 96 17.68 6.24 -0.59
N TRP A 97 16.93 6.29 -1.70
CA TRP A 97 15.89 7.29 -1.93
C TRP A 97 14.74 7.19 -0.92
N GLU A 98 14.25 5.98 -0.64
CA GLU A 98 13.20 5.73 0.36
C GLU A 98 13.67 6.08 1.77
N LYS A 99 14.95 5.80 2.11
CA LYS A 99 15.55 6.18 3.39
C LYS A 99 15.67 7.70 3.53
N LYS A 100 16.13 8.40 2.49
CA LYS A 100 16.20 9.88 2.47
C LYS A 100 14.81 10.50 2.61
N LYS A 101 13.79 9.94 1.95
CA LYS A 101 12.41 10.41 2.08
C LYS A 101 11.85 10.21 3.49
N LYS A 102 12.18 9.09 4.15
CA LYS A 102 11.75 8.82 5.54
C LYS A 102 12.50 9.67 6.57
N GLY A 103 13.76 10.02 6.32
CA GLY A 103 14.51 11.00 7.13
C GLY A 103 14.05 12.45 6.93
N VAL A 104 13.30 12.72 5.86
CA VAL A 104 12.62 14.00 5.59
C VAL A 104 11.13 13.87 5.95
N THR A 105 10.78 13.18 7.03
CA THR A 105 9.67 13.67 7.86
C THR A 105 10.12 15.02 8.36
N ARG A 106 9.69 16.06 7.66
CA ARG A 106 9.87 17.45 8.06
C ARG A 106 9.42 17.55 9.51
N GLU A 107 10.36 17.63 10.45
CA GLU A 107 10.17 18.49 11.61
C GLU A 107 9.98 19.89 11.03
N VAL A 108 8.75 20.18 10.58
CA VAL A 108 8.28 21.53 10.61
C VAL A 108 8.07 21.77 12.09
N SER A 109 9.09 22.34 12.75
CA SER A 109 8.83 23.11 13.96
C SER A 109 7.82 24.17 13.55
N LEU A 110 6.54 23.87 13.75
CA LEU A 110 5.51 24.89 13.77
C LEU A 110 6.01 25.94 14.76
N PRO A 111 5.89 27.25 14.45
CA PRO A 111 6.08 28.29 15.45
C PRO A 111 5.03 28.06 16.54
N CYS A 112 5.36 27.20 17.51
CA CYS A 112 4.65 27.15 18.77
C CYS A 112 5.15 28.40 19.47
N GLN A 113 4.41 29.49 19.24
CA GLN A 113 4.63 30.74 19.94
C GLN A 113 4.51 30.40 21.42
N SER A 114 5.62 30.62 22.10
CA SER A 114 5.85 30.42 23.52
C SER A 114 4.70 30.98 24.37
N GLN A 115 4.44 30.24 25.44
CA GLN A 115 3.87 30.67 26.72
C GLN A 115 3.69 32.18 26.85
N ASP A 116 2.45 32.61 27.10
CA ASP A 116 2.15 33.45 28.26
C ASP A 116 0.68 33.29 28.64
N GLY A 117 0.46 32.99 29.91
CA GLY A 117 -0.86 32.92 30.51
C GLY A 117 -1.53 34.29 30.44
N VAL A 118 -2.69 34.35 29.82
CA VAL A 118 -3.59 35.50 29.92
C VAL A 118 -4.91 34.98 30.45
N GLU A 119 -5.01 34.98 31.78
CA GLU A 119 -6.29 35.11 32.47
C GLU A 119 -6.91 36.44 32.01
N ILE A 120 -8.00 36.38 31.26
CA ILE A 120 -8.97 37.47 31.20
C ILE A 120 -10.32 36.89 31.59
N GLU A 121 -10.57 36.94 32.89
CA GLU A 121 -11.91 36.98 33.42
C GLU A 121 -12.53 38.36 33.17
N SER A 122 -13.82 38.33 32.87
CA SER A 122 -14.83 39.37 33.12
C SER A 122 -15.28 40.29 31.96
N SER A 123 -16.55 40.05 31.60
CA SER A 123 -17.55 40.99 31.07
C SER A 123 -17.34 41.47 29.61
N SER A 124 -18.21 41.23 28.63
CA SER A 124 -19.66 41.45 28.64
C SER A 124 -20.32 40.88 27.36
N LYS A 125 -21.36 40.06 27.52
CA LYS A 125 -22.59 40.03 26.69
C LYS A 125 -22.48 39.83 25.15
N LYS A 126 -22.36 38.57 24.67
CA LYS A 126 -23.24 37.96 23.63
C LYS A 126 -22.86 36.52 23.26
N ARG A 127 -23.85 35.61 23.44
CA ARG A 127 -24.10 34.30 22.80
C ARG A 127 -23.03 33.19 22.94
N LYS A 128 -23.47 32.13 23.64
CA LYS A 128 -22.96 30.75 23.64
C LYS A 128 -22.42 30.34 22.26
N SER A 129 -21.13 30.53 22.00
CA SER A 129 -20.45 29.86 20.90
C SER A 129 -20.16 28.44 21.36
N SER A 130 -21.01 27.51 20.93
CA SER A 130 -20.58 26.12 20.81
C SER A 130 -19.22 26.14 20.11
N LEU A 131 -18.18 25.63 20.78
CA LEU A 131 -16.88 25.38 20.17
C LEU A 131 -17.09 24.85 18.76
N SER A 132 -16.49 25.51 17.77
CA SER A 132 -16.68 25.14 16.37
C SER A 132 -16.32 23.66 16.19
N PRO A 133 -16.98 22.92 15.29
CA PRO A 133 -16.64 21.51 15.02
C PRO A 133 -15.13 21.31 14.77
N LEU A 134 -14.48 22.32 14.21
CA LEU A 134 -13.04 22.36 13.99
C LEU A 134 -12.23 22.40 15.30
N ALA A 135 -12.62 23.22 16.28
CA ALA A 135 -11.95 23.28 17.58
C ALA A 135 -12.08 21.95 18.36
N ARG A 136 -13.23 21.28 18.26
CA ARG A 136 -13.42 19.92 18.82
C ARG A 136 -12.57 18.86 18.12
N SER A 137 -12.30 19.03 16.82
CA SER A 137 -11.54 18.04 16.07
C SER A 137 -10.07 17.92 16.50
N PHE A 138 -9.51 18.92 17.19
CA PHE A 138 -8.15 18.89 17.73
C PHE A 138 -8.09 18.48 19.21
N ASP A 139 -9.24 18.24 19.86
CA ASP A 139 -9.26 17.83 21.25
C ASP A 139 -8.83 16.36 21.36
N MET A 140 -7.62 16.15 21.89
CA MET A 140 -6.98 14.84 21.99
C MET A 140 -7.77 13.87 22.87
N ASN A 141 -8.48 14.39 23.88
CA ASN A 141 -9.32 13.62 24.78
C ASN A 141 -10.57 13.05 24.07
N THR A 142 -11.24 13.85 23.23
CA THR A 142 -12.38 13.34 22.42
C THR A 142 -11.95 12.27 21.42
N ARG A 143 -10.76 12.40 20.81
CA ARG A 143 -10.24 11.36 19.90
C ARG A 143 -9.93 10.06 20.65
N ALA A 144 -9.28 10.15 21.81
CA ALA A 144 -8.98 8.99 22.63
C ALA A 144 -10.27 8.26 23.08
N GLN A 145 -11.30 9.02 23.48
CA GLN A 145 -12.60 8.45 23.84
C GLN A 145 -13.27 7.71 22.68
N LEU A 146 -13.23 8.27 21.47
CA LEU A 146 -13.78 7.62 20.28
C LEU A 146 -12.99 6.37 19.91
N ASP A 147 -11.66 6.43 19.95
CA ASP A 147 -10.79 5.28 19.68
C ASP A 147 -11.02 4.14 20.67
N GLU A 148 -11.20 4.45 21.96
CA GLU A 148 -11.54 3.47 22.99
C GLU A 148 -12.89 2.80 22.69
N GLU A 149 -13.91 3.57 22.34
CA GLU A 149 -15.23 3.02 22.02
C GLU A 149 -15.20 2.17 20.74
N ILE A 150 -14.48 2.63 19.72
CA ILE A 150 -14.26 1.87 18.48
C ILE A 150 -13.55 0.55 18.79
N ALA A 151 -12.47 0.59 19.58
CA ALA A 151 -11.76 -0.61 20.01
C ALA A 151 -12.70 -1.56 20.77
N ARG A 152 -13.50 -1.04 21.70
CA ARG A 152 -14.48 -1.83 22.46
C ARG A 152 -15.49 -2.54 21.56
N MET A 153 -16.00 -1.86 20.53
CA MET A 153 -16.93 -2.46 19.57
C MET A 153 -16.25 -3.57 18.75
N PHE A 154 -15.03 -3.34 18.26
CA PHE A 154 -14.30 -4.36 17.51
C PHE A 154 -13.93 -5.56 18.37
N TYR A 155 -13.37 -5.34 19.56
CA TYR A 155 -12.93 -6.45 20.41
C TYR A 155 -14.09 -7.26 20.96
N THR A 156 -15.22 -6.66 21.31
CA THR A 156 -16.39 -7.43 21.78
C THR A 156 -16.98 -8.29 20.68
N VAL A 157 -17.19 -7.73 19.48
CA VAL A 157 -17.76 -8.48 18.35
C VAL A 157 -16.78 -9.56 17.86
N VAL A 158 -15.51 -9.20 17.63
CA VAL A 158 -14.50 -10.13 17.14
C VAL A 158 -14.22 -11.23 18.18
N CYS A 159 -14.14 -10.89 19.47
CA CYS A 159 -13.93 -11.89 20.52
C CYS A 159 -15.11 -12.87 20.62
N LEU A 160 -16.35 -12.39 20.54
CA LEU A 160 -17.52 -13.28 20.56
C LEU A 160 -17.56 -14.24 19.36
N LEU A 161 -17.20 -13.76 18.17
CA LEU A 161 -17.11 -14.61 16.98
C LEU A 161 -16.03 -15.68 17.14
N ILE A 162 -14.83 -15.29 17.61
CA ILE A 162 -13.72 -16.22 17.85
C ILE A 162 -14.12 -17.27 18.91
N LEU A 163 -14.76 -16.87 20.01
CA LEU A 163 -15.20 -17.80 21.05
C LEU A 163 -16.26 -18.78 20.54
N LEU A 164 -17.18 -18.31 19.70
CA LEU A 164 -18.20 -19.17 19.08
C LEU A 164 -17.56 -20.19 18.14
N GLU A 165 -16.60 -19.78 17.31
CA GLU A 165 -15.84 -20.68 16.44
C GLU A 165 -15.06 -21.72 17.26
N ILE A 166 -14.37 -21.31 18.31
CA ILE A 166 -13.64 -22.23 19.20
C ILE A 166 -14.61 -23.23 19.84
N LEU A 167 -15.78 -22.79 20.31
CA LEU A 167 -16.78 -23.67 20.90
C LEU A 167 -17.33 -24.68 19.88
N ILE A 168 -17.59 -24.25 18.65
CA ILE A 168 -18.05 -25.12 17.57
C ILE A 168 -16.97 -26.15 17.22
N ILE A 169 -15.73 -25.73 17.03
CA ILE A 169 -14.61 -26.61 16.66
C ILE A 169 -14.36 -27.64 17.76
N THR A 170 -14.25 -27.20 19.01
CA THR A 170 -14.03 -28.10 20.16
C THR A 170 -15.21 -29.02 20.40
N GLY A 171 -16.44 -28.53 20.25
CA GLY A 171 -17.66 -29.32 20.34
C GLY A 171 -17.75 -30.40 19.27
N LEU A 172 -17.53 -30.04 18.00
CA LEU A 172 -17.50 -30.99 16.88
C LEU A 172 -16.39 -32.04 17.04
N SER A 173 -15.21 -31.61 17.51
CA SER A 173 -14.09 -32.52 17.80
C SER A 173 -14.44 -33.52 18.90
N LEU A 174 -15.08 -33.08 19.99
CA LEU A 174 -15.47 -33.95 21.10
C LEU A 174 -16.59 -34.92 20.68
N LEU A 175 -17.56 -34.43 19.90
CA LEU A 175 -18.63 -35.26 19.33
C LEU A 175 -18.04 -36.36 18.44
N LEU A 176 -17.09 -36.02 17.56
CA LEU A 176 -16.42 -36.98 16.70
C LEU A 176 -15.67 -38.04 17.53
N GLN A 177 -14.94 -37.60 18.57
CA GLN A 177 -14.24 -38.52 19.47
C GLN A 177 -15.22 -39.46 20.19
N LEU A 178 -16.39 -38.97 20.60
CA LEU A 178 -17.43 -39.76 21.25
C LEU A 178 -18.08 -40.76 20.27
N ILE A 179 -18.35 -40.36 19.02
CA ILE A 179 -18.85 -41.26 17.98
C ILE A 179 -17.82 -42.36 17.70
N ILE A 180 -16.55 -42.00 17.54
CA ILE A 180 -15.46 -42.97 17.35
C ILE A 180 -15.42 -43.94 18.52
N TYR A 181 -15.51 -43.45 19.76
CA TYR A 181 -15.52 -44.31 20.95
C TYR A 181 -16.75 -45.24 20.94
N LEU A 182 -17.96 -44.75 20.68
CA LEU A 182 -19.17 -45.57 20.66
C LEU A 182 -19.20 -46.60 19.52
N VAL A 183 -18.58 -46.33 18.38
CA VAL A 183 -18.53 -47.27 17.24
C VAL A 183 -17.36 -48.26 17.40
N MET A 184 -16.18 -47.79 17.82
CA MET A 184 -14.98 -48.63 17.96
C MET A 184 -15.01 -49.49 19.22
N PHE A 185 -15.55 -49.01 20.34
CA PHE A 185 -15.63 -49.77 21.59
C PHE A 185 -16.36 -51.12 21.44
N PRO A 186 -17.59 -51.20 20.88
CA PRO A 186 -18.27 -52.49 20.68
C PRO A 186 -17.55 -53.39 19.67
N LEU A 187 -16.89 -52.85 18.63
CA LEU A 187 -16.12 -53.66 17.69
C LEU A 187 -14.91 -54.34 18.36
N VAL A 188 -14.21 -53.62 19.25
CA VAL A 188 -13.11 -54.21 20.04
C VAL A 188 -13.64 -55.32 20.96
N ILE A 189 -14.77 -55.10 21.65
CA ILE A 189 -15.37 -56.11 22.53
C ILE A 189 -15.84 -57.35 21.76
N ILE A 190 -16.46 -57.19 20.59
CA ILE A 190 -16.90 -58.30 19.74
C ILE A 190 -15.69 -59.11 19.22
N ASN A 191 -14.64 -58.44 18.75
CA ASN A 191 -13.45 -59.11 18.26
C ASN A 191 -12.73 -59.90 19.37
N CYS A 192 -12.66 -59.33 20.58
CA CYS A 192 -12.05 -60.00 21.73
C CYS A 192 -12.82 -61.28 22.17
N ASN A 193 -14.16 -61.25 22.10
CA ASN A 193 -14.99 -62.44 22.36
C ASN A 193 -14.86 -63.52 21.28
N HIS A 194 -14.70 -63.13 20.01
CA HIS A 194 -14.46 -64.10 18.92
C HIS A 194 -13.11 -64.81 19.09
N ILE A 195 -12.04 -64.08 19.42
CA ILE A 195 -10.69 -64.65 19.62
C ILE A 195 -10.67 -65.64 20.79
N THR A 196 -11.33 -65.32 21.91
CA THR A 196 -11.37 -66.23 23.09
C THR A 196 -12.20 -67.49 22.86
N SER A 197 -13.22 -67.44 21.98
CA SER A 197 -14.00 -68.62 21.58
C SER A 197 -13.19 -69.58 20.70
N THR A 198 -12.37 -69.07 19.78
CA THR A 198 -11.53 -69.91 18.89
C THR A 198 -10.38 -70.64 19.59
N ARG A 199 -9.98 -70.19 20.80
CA ARG A 199 -8.88 -70.80 21.58
C ARG A 199 -9.33 -71.91 22.54
N LYS A 200 -10.64 -72.14 22.68
CA LYS A 200 -11.26 -73.16 23.54
C LYS A 200 -11.74 -74.43 22.78
N LYS A 201 -11.45 -74.54 21.48
CA LYS A 201 -11.54 -75.78 20.70
C LYS A 201 -10.14 -76.29 20.42
#